data_AF-A0A2W6UKB2-F1
#
_entry.id   AF-A0A2W6UKB2-F1
#
_cell.length_a   1.000
_cell.length_b   1.000
_cell.length_c   1.000
_cell.angle_alpha   90.00
_cell.angle_beta   90.00
_cell.angle_gamma   90.00
#
_symmetry.space_group_name_H-M   'P 1'
#
loop_
_entity.id
_entity.type
_entity.pdbx_description
1 polymer ?
#
loop_
_entity_poly.entity_id
_entity_poly.type
_entity_poly.pdbx_seq_one_letter_code
_entity_poly.pdbx_strand_id
1 'polypeptide(L)'
;MTSIDTRPPSTASLAAVDLDAHDPLATFRERFVASDDPAVAAYLDGNSLGRPPRVLEERLAAFVRGDWGTRLIRGWGEGWFDLPLTLGDRIAAQTLGAGPGQTIVGDSTTV
;
A
#
# COMPACT_ATOMS: atom_id res chain seq x y z
N MET A 1 -19.62 -23.73 -16.36
CA MET A 1 -20.34 -24.61 -15.40
C MET A 1 -19.38 -24.84 -14.25
N THR A 2 -19.30 -23.87 -13.34
CA THR A 2 -18.30 -23.84 -12.26
C THR A 2 -18.75 -24.83 -11.20
N SER A 3 -18.01 -25.91 -11.02
CA SER A 3 -18.26 -26.90 -9.97
C SER A 3 -18.15 -26.19 -8.62
N ILE A 4 -19.28 -25.97 -7.96
CA ILE A 4 -19.30 -25.58 -6.55
C ILE A 4 -18.68 -26.76 -5.79
N ASP A 5 -17.53 -26.54 -5.13
CA ASP A 5 -16.93 -27.53 -4.25
C ASP A 5 -17.90 -27.81 -3.10
N THR A 6 -18.53 -28.99 -3.11
CA THR A 6 -19.55 -29.41 -2.15
C THR A 6 -18.96 -30.05 -0.90
N ARG A 7 -17.63 -30.05 -0.74
CA ARG A 7 -17.00 -30.63 0.46
C ARG A 7 -17.30 -29.77 1.69
N PRO A 8 -17.64 -30.39 2.83
CA PRO A 8 -17.84 -29.66 4.07
C PRO A 8 -16.54 -28.91 4.45
N PRO A 9 -16.66 -27.70 5.03
CA PRO A 9 -15.49 -26.94 5.43
C PRO A 9 -14.65 -27.75 6.41
N SER A 10 -13.34 -27.77 6.18
CA SER A 10 -12.41 -28.44 7.09
C SER A 10 -12.36 -27.72 8.44
N THR A 11 -11.91 -28.40 9.50
CA THR A 11 -11.66 -27.78 10.80
C THR A 11 -10.72 -26.57 10.70
N ALA A 12 -9.74 -26.63 9.79
CA ALA A 12 -8.85 -25.51 9.50
C ALA A 12 -9.59 -24.33 8.84
N SER A 13 -10.57 -24.60 7.97
CA SER A 13 -11.44 -23.57 7.37
C SER A 13 -12.33 -22.90 8.41
N LEU A 14 -12.86 -23.65 9.39
CA LEU A 14 -13.67 -23.07 10.47
C LEU A 14 -12.82 -22.19 11.39
N ALA A 15 -11.62 -22.66 11.76
CA ALA A 15 -10.68 -21.87 12.54
C ALA A 15 -10.23 -20.58 11.83
N ALA A 16 -10.03 -20.62 10.51
CA ALA A 16 -9.65 -19.43 9.74
C ALA A 16 -10.76 -18.37 9.73
N VAL A 17 -12.03 -18.77 9.55
CA VAL A 17 -13.18 -17.85 9.60
C VAL A 17 -13.29 -17.18 10.97
N ASP A 18 -13.11 -17.95 12.04
CA ASP A 18 -13.14 -17.40 13.41
C ASP A 18 -11.98 -16.42 13.63
N LEU A 19 -10.78 -16.70 13.12
CA LEU A 19 -9.64 -15.78 13.21
C LEU A 19 -9.87 -14.49 12.40
N ASP A 20 -10.40 -14.59 11.18
CA ASP A 20 -10.73 -13.42 10.36
C ASP A 20 -11.80 -12.54 11.04
N ALA A 21 -12.81 -13.16 11.68
CA ALA A 21 -13.87 -12.45 12.37
C ALA A 21 -13.38 -11.65 13.60
N HIS A 22 -12.24 -12.03 14.18
CA HIS A 22 -11.64 -11.38 15.34
C HIS A 22 -10.39 -10.56 15.00
N ASP A 23 -10.03 -10.41 13.72
CA ASP A 23 -8.88 -9.61 13.31
C ASP A 23 -9.19 -8.11 13.41
N PRO A 24 -8.56 -7.35 14.35
CA PRO A 24 -8.77 -5.90 14.44
C PRO A 24 -8.25 -5.14 13.21
N LEU A 25 -7.46 -5.78 12.36
CA LEU A 25 -6.89 -5.19 11.14
C LEU A 25 -7.68 -5.54 9.87
N ALA A 26 -8.76 -6.33 9.94
CA ALA A 26 -9.48 -6.83 8.78
C ALA A 26 -9.89 -5.70 7.79
N THR A 27 -10.28 -4.54 8.32
CA THR A 27 -10.69 -3.36 7.52
C THR A 27 -9.56 -2.73 6.71
N PHE A 28 -8.28 -2.95 7.06
CA PHE A 28 -7.17 -2.44 6.27
C PHE A 28 -7.08 -3.08 4.89
N ARG A 29 -7.58 -4.32 4.72
CA ARG A 29 -7.66 -4.99 3.43
C ARG A 29 -8.40 -4.15 2.39
N GLU A 30 -9.44 -3.43 2.80
CA GLU A 30 -10.26 -2.59 1.93
C GLU A 30 -9.48 -1.40 1.35
N ARG A 31 -8.37 -1.00 1.99
CA ARG A 31 -7.53 0.11 1.52
C ARG A 31 -6.65 -0.25 0.32
N PHE A 32 -6.62 -1.52 -0.09
CA PHE A 32 -5.82 -2.01 -1.21
C PHE A 32 -6.69 -2.49 -2.36
N VAL A 33 -6.16 -2.44 -3.58
CA VAL A 33 -6.84 -2.93 -4.79
C VAL A 33 -6.87 -4.47 -4.76
N ALA A 34 -8.07 -5.02 -4.93
CA ALA A 34 -8.29 -6.46 -5.10
C ALA A 34 -7.96 -6.89 -6.53
N SER A 35 -7.63 -8.17 -6.71
CA SER A 35 -7.53 -8.75 -8.06
C SER A 35 -8.88 -9.35 -8.42
N ASP A 36 -9.41 -9.02 -9.60
CA ASP A 36 -10.59 -9.67 -10.17
C ASP A 36 -10.22 -10.97 -10.92
N ASP A 37 -8.92 -11.28 -11.04
CA ASP A 37 -8.43 -12.51 -11.63
C ASP A 37 -8.74 -13.71 -10.71
N PRO A 38 -9.60 -14.66 -11.13
CA PRO A 38 -9.94 -15.84 -10.34
C PRO A 38 -8.75 -16.78 -10.11
N ALA A 39 -7.66 -16.65 -10.87
CA ALA A 39 -6.42 -17.40 -10.61
C ALA A 39 -5.68 -16.90 -9.35
N VAL A 40 -5.99 -15.68 -8.88
CA VAL A 40 -5.35 -15.07 -7.70
C VAL A 40 -6.23 -15.28 -6.47
N ALA A 41 -6.33 -16.53 -6.03
CA ALA A 41 -7.08 -16.90 -4.81
C ALA A 41 -6.45 -16.29 -3.54
N ALA A 42 -5.11 -16.24 -3.47
CA ALA A 42 -4.35 -15.60 -2.41
C ALA A 42 -3.05 -15.02 -2.98
N TYR A 43 -2.65 -13.81 -2.55
CA TYR A 43 -1.40 -13.17 -2.98
C TYR A 43 -0.41 -13.17 -1.83
N LEU A 44 0.61 -14.04 -1.94
CA LEU A 44 1.56 -14.35 -0.88
C LEU A 44 3.00 -13.89 -1.19
N ASP A 45 3.16 -12.95 -2.11
CA ASP A 45 4.46 -12.41 -2.54
C ASP A 45 4.57 -10.88 -2.30
N GLY A 46 3.85 -10.40 -1.28
CA GLY A 46 3.82 -8.98 -0.91
C GLY A 46 5.14 -8.43 -0.37
N ASN A 47 6.06 -9.31 0.03
CA ASN A 47 7.44 -8.96 0.40
C ASN A 47 8.28 -8.55 -0.82
N SER A 48 7.90 -9.00 -2.02
CA SER A 48 8.55 -8.62 -3.28
C SER A 48 7.86 -7.39 -3.88
N LEU A 49 6.53 -7.47 -4.04
CA LEU A 49 5.73 -6.38 -4.58
C LEU A 49 4.45 -6.16 -3.77
N GLY A 50 4.36 -5.05 -3.06
CA GLY A 50 3.17 -4.70 -2.30
C GLY A 50 1.95 -4.45 -3.20
N ARG A 51 0.75 -4.83 -2.73
CA ARG A 51 -0.50 -4.45 -3.41
C ARG A 51 -0.64 -2.92 -3.45
N PRO A 52 -1.14 -2.34 -4.55
CA PRO A 52 -1.33 -0.89 -4.61
C PRO A 52 -2.46 -0.45 -3.67
N PRO A 53 -2.29 0.65 -2.93
CA PRO A 53 -3.38 1.29 -2.20
C PRO A 53 -4.44 1.84 -3.16
N ARG A 54 -5.73 1.76 -2.80
CA ARG A 54 -6.83 2.29 -3.64
C ARG A 54 -6.71 3.79 -3.92
N VAL A 55 -6.19 4.55 -2.95
CA VAL A 55 -6.00 6.01 -3.05
C VAL A 55 -4.94 6.41 -4.07
N LEU A 56 -4.12 5.47 -4.55
CA LEU A 56 -2.97 5.76 -5.41
C LEU A 56 -3.39 6.37 -6.74
N GLU A 57 -4.43 5.82 -7.37
CA GLU A 57 -4.94 6.29 -8.67
C GLU A 57 -5.37 7.75 -8.60
N GLU A 58 -6.24 8.09 -7.64
CA GLU A 58 -6.75 9.45 -7.46
C GLU A 58 -5.62 10.45 -7.17
N ARG A 59 -4.65 10.07 -6.31
CA ARG A 59 -3.51 10.92 -5.96
C ARG A 59 -2.58 11.19 -7.13
N LEU A 60 -2.27 10.16 -7.93
CA LEU A 60 -1.44 10.33 -9.13
C LEU A 60 -2.17 11.20 -10.17
N ALA A 61 -3.46 10.96 -10.40
CA ALA A 61 -4.25 11.76 -11.33
C ALA A 61 -4.36 13.23 -10.87
N ALA A 62 -4.46 13.49 -9.57
CA ALA A 62 -4.45 14.84 -9.01
C ALA A 62 -3.08 15.51 -9.16
N PHE A 63 -1.99 14.79 -8.88
CA PHE A 63 -0.63 15.30 -9.06
C PHE A 63 -0.36 15.69 -10.52
N VAL A 64 -0.70 14.83 -11.48
CA VAL A 64 -0.49 15.11 -12.91
C VAL A 64 -1.31 16.30 -13.38
N ARG A 65 -2.61 16.36 -13.04
CA ARG A 65 -3.50 17.44 -13.49
C ARG A 65 -3.25 18.76 -12.78
N GLY A 66 -2.92 18.70 -11.50
CA GLY A 66 -2.76 19.85 -10.60
C GLY A 66 -1.30 20.24 -10.45
N ASP A 67 -0.63 19.66 -9.45
CA ASP A 67 0.72 20.04 -9.03
C ASP A 67 1.69 20.13 -10.20
N TRP A 68 1.84 19.06 -10.97
CA TRP A 68 2.74 19.06 -12.11
C TRP A 68 2.17 19.87 -13.28
N GLY A 69 0.94 19.54 -13.72
CA GLY A 69 0.33 20.13 -14.91
C GLY A 69 0.13 21.65 -14.86
N THR A 70 0.08 22.25 -13.67
CA THR A 70 -0.18 23.69 -13.50
C THR A 70 1.00 24.46 -12.88
N ARG A 71 1.72 23.87 -11.92
CA ARG A 71 2.80 24.58 -11.20
C ARG A 71 4.12 24.47 -11.97
N LEU A 72 4.32 23.37 -12.70
CA LEU A 72 5.51 23.09 -13.51
C LEU A 72 6.79 23.23 -12.66
N ILE A 73 7.84 23.86 -13.19
CA ILE A 73 9.13 24.04 -12.50
C ILE A 73 9.00 24.72 -11.14
N ARG A 74 7.95 25.52 -10.90
CA ARG A 74 7.73 26.16 -9.60
C ARG A 74 7.51 25.14 -8.48
N GLY A 75 7.02 23.94 -8.80
CA GLY A 75 6.82 22.86 -7.84
C GLY A 75 8.07 22.54 -6.99
N TRP A 76 9.27 22.72 -7.57
CA TRP A 76 10.53 22.58 -6.83
C TRP A 76 10.64 23.50 -5.62
N GLY A 77 10.29 24.78 -5.78
CA GLY A 77 10.30 25.77 -4.70
C GLY A 77 9.03 25.75 -3.84
N GLU A 78 8.04 24.94 -4.19
CA GLU A 78 6.74 24.87 -3.52
C GLU A 78 6.56 23.56 -2.73
N GLY A 79 7.68 22.88 -2.42
CA GLY A 79 7.72 21.76 -1.49
C GLY A 79 8.17 20.44 -2.09
N TRP A 80 8.33 20.32 -3.42
CA TRP A 80 8.85 19.06 -3.99
C TRP A 80 10.26 18.72 -3.49
N PHE A 81 11.09 19.73 -3.22
CA PHE A 81 12.41 19.52 -2.63
C PHE A 81 12.33 18.99 -1.18
N ASP A 82 11.32 19.41 -0.42
CA ASP A 82 11.16 19.03 1.00
C ASP A 82 10.42 17.69 1.19
N LEU A 83 9.69 17.23 0.17
CA LEU A 83 8.93 15.97 0.20
C LEU A 83 9.77 14.74 0.63
N PRO A 84 10.94 14.45 0.05
CA PRO A 84 11.72 13.28 0.46
C PRO A 84 12.22 13.36 1.92
N LEU A 85 12.49 14.57 2.43
CA LEU A 85 12.91 14.80 3.81
C LEU A 85 11.74 14.54 4.78
N THR A 86 10.62 15.21 4.53
CA THR A 86 9.42 15.08 5.37
C THR A 86 8.81 13.66 5.33
N LEU A 87 8.87 12.99 4.17
CA LEU A 87 8.45 11.61 4.05
C LEU A 87 9.40 10.65 4.76
N GLY A 88 10.72 10.89 4.71
CA GLY A 88 11.72 10.11 5.43
C GLY A 88 11.43 10.11 6.93
N ASP A 89 11.31 11.30 7.52
CA ASP A 89 10.99 11.45 8.95
C ASP A 89 9.67 10.78 9.33
N ARG A 90 8.65 10.88 8.47
CA ARG A 90 7.35 10.22 8.68
C ARG A 90 7.39 8.70 8.50
N ILE A 91 8.38 8.14 7.83
CA ILE A 91 8.55 6.68 7.82
C ILE A 91 9.29 6.28 9.10
N ALA A 92 10.37 7.00 9.41
CA ALA A 92 11.26 6.66 10.52
C ALA A 92 10.59 6.71 11.90
N ALA A 93 9.73 7.70 12.15
CA ALA A 93 9.00 7.82 13.41
C ALA A 93 8.01 6.66 13.65
N GLN A 94 7.63 5.92 12.60
CA GLN A 94 6.66 4.83 12.66
C GLN A 94 7.34 3.45 12.62
N THR A 95 8.53 3.34 12.02
CA THR A 95 9.11 2.03 11.70
C THR A 95 10.60 1.87 12.05
N LEU A 96 11.37 2.95 12.20
CA LEU A 96 12.84 2.86 12.33
C LEU A 96 13.39 3.33 13.68
N GLY A 97 12.59 4.06 14.47
CA GLY A 97 13.05 4.62 15.74
C GLY A 97 14.06 5.76 15.60
N ALA A 98 14.16 6.38 14.42
CA ALA A 98 15.00 7.55 14.18
C ALA A 98 14.26 8.85 14.53
N GLY A 99 15.02 9.86 14.96
CA GLY A 99 14.53 11.19 15.23
C GLY A 99 14.42 12.06 13.96
N PRO A 100 13.84 13.27 14.09
CA PRO A 100 13.70 14.21 12.96
C PRO A 100 15.06 14.53 12.30
N GLY A 101 15.07 14.60 10.98
CA GLY A 101 16.25 14.91 10.17
C GLY A 101 17.29 13.79 10.09
N GLN A 102 17.01 12.60 10.62
CA GLN A 102 17.93 11.45 10.54
C GLN A 102 17.66 10.55 9.32
N THR A 103 16.61 10.82 8.55
CA THR A 103 16.19 9.97 7.43
C THR A 103 15.66 10.79 6.25
N ILE A 104 15.90 10.29 5.04
CA ILE A 104 15.41 10.84 3.77
C ILE A 104 14.97 9.68 2.87
N VAL A 105 13.91 9.87 2.08
CA VAL A 105 13.59 8.96 0.96
C VAL A 105 14.47 9.32 -0.23
N GLY A 106 15.43 8.45 -0.55
CA GLY A 106 16.33 8.60 -1.70
C GLY A 106 15.94 7.70 -2.87
N ASP A 107 16.93 7.40 -3.71
CA ASP A 107 16.81 6.59 -4.93
C ASP A 107 16.57 5.09 -4.61
N SER A 108 17.31 4.19 -5.23
CA SER A 108 17.22 2.75 -4.98
C SER A 108 18.08 2.29 -3.80
N THR A 109 17.77 1.11 -3.28
CA THR A 109 18.59 0.44 -2.24
C THR A 109 20.02 0.15 -2.72
N THR A 110 20.20 -0.02 -4.03
CA THR A 110 21.49 -0.29 -4.69
C THR A 110 21.82 0.82 -5.70
N VAL A 111 23.09 0.94 -6.08
CA VAL A 111 23.60 1.83 -7.15
C VAL A 111 23.59 1.20 -8.53
#